data_AF-A0A7C3BLM5-F1
#
_entry.id   AF-A0A7C3BLM5-F1
#
_cell.length_a   1.000
_cell.length_b   1.000
_cell.length_c   1.000
_cell.angle_alpha   90.00
_cell.angle_beta   90.00
_cell.angle_gamma   90.00
#
_symmetry.space_group_name_H-M   'P 1'
#
loop_
_entity.id
_entity.type
_entity.pdbx_description
1 polymer ?
#
loop_
_entity_poly.entity_id
_entity_poly.type
_entity_poly.pdbx_seq_one_letter_code
_entity_poly.pdbx_strand_id
1 'polypeptide(L)'
;MSLRWWGFLATLIAVTGAAGILFVITQIYPSLPIQVLFLFLLFITVSAAAIVPSAYFNHRFAMSTWRKRDPNRLLRQGVEAGLLTVILAYLQWIRALDWTITAVLFGVFILMEMFFVTR
;
A
#
# COMPACT_ATOMS: atom_id res chain seq x y z
N MET A 1 13.40 -13.61 9.61
CA MET A 1 13.35 -13.53 8.13
C MET A 1 14.27 -12.42 7.61
N SER A 2 15.07 -12.66 6.57
CA SER A 2 15.95 -11.63 5.99
C SER A 2 15.15 -10.59 5.19
N LEU A 3 15.68 -9.37 5.02
CA LEU A 3 15.02 -8.31 4.24
C LEU A 3 14.78 -8.73 2.78
N ARG A 4 15.67 -9.58 2.25
CA ARG A 4 15.58 -10.16 0.89
C ARG A 4 14.36 -11.06 0.74
N TRP A 5 14.06 -11.89 1.75
CA TRP A 5 12.87 -12.74 1.76
C TRP A 5 11.57 -11.93 1.80
N TRP A 6 11.55 -10.85 2.59
CA TRP A 6 10.43 -9.91 2.63
C TRP A 6 10.19 -9.26 1.27
N GLY A 7 11.26 -8.74 0.64
CA GLY A 7 11.17 -8.15 -0.68
C GLY A 7 10.70 -9.15 -1.74
N PHE A 8 11.23 -10.38 -1.73
CA PHE A 8 10.82 -11.43 -2.66
C PHE A 8 9.34 -11.78 -2.53
N LEU A 9 8.86 -12.05 -1.31
CA LEU A 9 7.45 -12.38 -1.07
C LEU A 9 6.53 -11.21 -1.42
N ALA A 10 6.92 -10.00 -1.05
CA ALA A 10 6.16 -8.80 -1.39
C ALA A 10 6.05 -8.60 -2.91
N THR A 11 7.16 -8.75 -3.65
CA THR A 11 7.14 -8.69 -5.10
C THR A 11 6.26 -9.78 -5.70
N LEU A 12 6.35 -11.01 -5.21
CA LEU A 12 5.51 -12.12 -5.69
C LEU A 12 4.02 -11.80 -5.51
N ILE A 13 3.63 -11.33 -4.32
CA ILE A 13 2.25 -10.93 -4.02
C ILE A 13 1.80 -9.74 -4.89
N ALA A 14 2.67 -8.76 -5.09
CA ALA A 14 2.36 -7.60 -5.93
C ALA A 14 2.14 -7.99 -7.40
N VAL A 15 2.98 -8.88 -7.94
CA VAL A 15 2.86 -9.35 -9.33
C VAL A 15 1.60 -10.21 -9.51
N THR A 16 1.33 -11.15 -8.60
CA THR A 16 0.12 -11.98 -8.69
C THR A 16 -1.15 -11.16 -8.46
N GLY A 17 -1.12 -10.22 -7.53
CA GLY A 17 -2.21 -9.26 -7.28
C GLY A 17 -2.49 -8.38 -8.50
N ALA A 18 -1.44 -7.83 -9.13
CA ALA A 18 -1.57 -7.05 -10.36
C ALA A 18 -2.14 -7.86 -11.52
N ALA A 19 -1.72 -9.13 -11.69
CA ALA A 19 -2.31 -10.04 -12.67
C ALA A 19 -3.79 -10.30 -12.38
N GLY A 20 -4.17 -10.48 -11.10
CA GLY A 20 -5.56 -10.61 -10.66
C GLY A 20 -6.40 -9.37 -10.98
N ILE A 21 -5.87 -8.17 -10.74
CA ILE A 21 -6.52 -6.91 -11.12
C ILE A 21 -6.71 -6.83 -12.63
N LEU A 22 -5.68 -7.13 -13.42
CA LEU A 22 -5.76 -7.11 -14.88
C LEU A 22 -6.83 -8.09 -15.39
N PHE A 23 -6.92 -9.27 -14.80
CA PHE A 23 -7.95 -10.26 -15.11
C PHE A 23 -9.36 -9.71 -14.79
N VAL A 24 -9.55 -9.14 -13.59
CA VAL A 24 -10.84 -8.56 -13.18
C VAL A 24 -11.30 -7.46 -14.12
N ILE A 25 -10.41 -6.53 -14.50
CA ILE A 25 -10.77 -5.39 -15.35
C ILE A 25 -11.08 -5.83 -16.80
N THR A 26 -10.41 -6.88 -17.29
CA THR A 26 -10.50 -7.27 -18.72
C THR A 26 -11.52 -8.38 -18.99
N GLN A 27 -11.79 -9.26 -18.03
CA GLN A 27 -12.56 -10.48 -18.27
C GLN A 27 -13.90 -10.53 -17.53
N ILE A 28 -14.14 -9.63 -16.57
CA ILE A 28 -15.32 -9.72 -15.69
C ILE A 28 -16.19 -8.48 -15.81
N TYR A 29 -17.50 -8.69 -15.97
CA TYR A 29 -18.47 -7.59 -15.98
C TYR A 29 -18.51 -6.86 -14.64
N PRO A 30 -18.59 -5.52 -14.64
CA PRO A 30 -18.58 -4.71 -13.43
C PRO A 30 -19.90 -4.84 -12.66
N SER A 31 -19.91 -5.76 -11.69
CA SER A 31 -20.97 -5.90 -10.68
C SER A 31 -20.46 -5.46 -9.31
N LEU A 32 -21.38 -5.19 -8.38
CA LEU A 32 -21.04 -4.74 -7.02
C LEU A 32 -20.03 -5.67 -6.31
N PRO A 33 -20.19 -7.02 -6.32
CA PRO A 33 -19.20 -7.91 -5.71
C PRO A 33 -17.81 -7.81 -6.35
N ILE A 34 -17.76 -7.62 -7.67
CA ILE A 34 -16.51 -7.52 -8.42
C ILE A 34 -15.80 -6.20 -8.15
N GLN A 35 -16.55 -5.13 -7.92
CA GLN A 35 -15.99 -3.84 -7.50
C GLN A 35 -15.35 -3.93 -6.10
N VAL A 36 -16.00 -4.62 -5.16
CA VAL A 36 -15.43 -4.88 -3.83
C VAL A 36 -14.17 -5.75 -3.94
N LEU A 37 -14.22 -6.81 -4.76
CA LEU A 37 -13.06 -7.66 -5.04
C LEU A 37 -11.91 -6.85 -5.65
N PHE A 38 -12.20 -5.95 -6.59
CA PHE A 38 -11.20 -5.07 -7.19
C PHE A 38 -10.51 -4.20 -6.14
N LEU A 39 -11.27 -3.54 -5.25
CA LEU A 39 -10.69 -2.71 -4.19
C LEU A 39 -9.86 -3.55 -3.20
N PHE A 40 -10.30 -4.76 -2.89
CA PHE A 40 -9.54 -5.68 -2.03
C PHE A 40 -8.23 -6.14 -2.69
N LEU A 41 -8.26 -6.50 -3.97
CA LEU A 41 -7.05 -6.85 -4.72
C LEU A 41 -6.12 -5.65 -4.85
N LEU A 42 -6.65 -4.45 -5.07
CA LEU A 42 -5.89 -3.20 -5.11
C LEU A 42 -5.18 -2.95 -3.78
N PHE A 43 -5.89 -3.11 -2.65
CA PHE A 43 -5.31 -2.99 -1.31
C PHE A 43 -4.11 -3.94 -1.14
N ILE A 44 -4.29 -5.23 -1.40
CA ILE A 44 -3.22 -6.23 -1.21
C ILE A 44 -2.04 -5.94 -2.14
N THR A 45 -2.33 -5.67 -3.42
CA THR A 45 -1.31 -5.44 -4.45
C THR A 45 -0.45 -4.24 -4.10
N VAL A 46 -1.08 -3.11 -3.75
CA VAL A 46 -0.35 -1.88 -3.41
C VAL A 46 0.38 -2.02 -2.09
N SER A 47 -0.24 -2.66 -1.09
CA SER A 47 0.41 -2.89 0.22
C SER A 47 1.68 -3.71 0.06
N ALA A 48 1.64 -4.76 -0.76
CA ALA A 48 2.80 -5.58 -1.05
C ALA A 48 3.83 -4.81 -1.90
N ALA A 49 3.39 -4.11 -2.95
CA ALA A 49 4.27 -3.33 -3.81
C ALA A 49 5.05 -2.26 -3.05
N ALA A 50 4.42 -1.60 -2.08
CA ALA A 50 5.03 -0.55 -1.26
C ALA A 50 6.13 -1.06 -0.32
N ILE A 51 6.14 -2.35 0.06
CA ILE A 51 7.19 -2.93 0.92
C ILE A 51 8.58 -2.81 0.28
N VAL A 52 8.69 -2.93 -1.05
CA VAL A 52 9.97 -2.90 -1.77
C VAL A 52 10.65 -1.52 -1.70
N PRO A 53 10.02 -0.41 -2.14
CA PRO A 53 10.60 0.91 -1.99
C PRO A 53 10.75 1.30 -0.52
N SER A 54 9.83 0.92 0.36
CA SER A 54 9.97 1.13 1.81
C SER A 54 11.22 0.45 2.37
N ALA A 55 11.49 -0.81 2.01
CA ALA A 55 12.68 -1.53 2.45
C ALA A 55 13.96 -0.86 1.95
N TYR A 56 13.97 -0.39 0.70
CA TYR A 56 15.09 0.36 0.13
C TYR A 56 15.34 1.67 0.88
N PHE A 57 14.30 2.49 1.09
CA PHE A 57 14.43 3.78 1.77
C PHE A 57 14.80 3.63 3.25
N ASN A 58 14.23 2.67 3.96
CA ASN A 58 14.62 2.40 5.34
C ASN A 58 16.05 1.87 5.43
N HIS A 59 16.51 1.05 4.48
CA HIS A 59 17.92 0.65 4.45
C HIS A 59 18.85 1.85 4.18
N ARG A 60 18.47 2.74 3.26
CA ARG A 60 19.34 3.84 2.82
C ARG A 60 19.40 5.03 3.79
N PHE A 61 18.28 5.33 4.45
CA PHE A 61 18.09 6.58 5.19
C PHE A 61 17.78 6.39 6.68
N ALA A 62 17.29 5.23 7.13
CA ALA A 62 17.02 5.02 8.56
C ALA A 62 18.25 4.50 9.31
N MET A 63 18.26 4.69 10.64
CA MET A 63 19.33 4.17 11.52
C MET A 63 19.45 2.64 11.41
N SER A 64 20.66 2.09 11.43
CA SER A 64 20.89 0.63 11.25
C SER A 64 20.11 -0.30 12.20
N THR A 65 19.63 0.22 13.34
CA THR A 65 18.83 -0.49 14.34
C THR A 65 17.32 -0.36 14.14
N TRP A 66 16.84 0.35 13.10
CA TRP A 66 15.41 0.62 12.87
C TRP A 66 14.55 -0.64 12.93
N ARG A 67 15.04 -1.74 12.36
CA ARG A 67 14.32 -3.01 12.28
C ARG A 67 14.21 -3.73 13.63
N LYS A 68 15.14 -3.48 14.56
CA LYS A 68 15.07 -4.01 15.92
C LYS A 68 14.10 -3.21 16.78
N ARG A 69 14.05 -1.89 16.57
CA ARG A 69 13.13 -0.98 17.27
C ARG A 69 11.69 -1.16 16.82
N ASP A 70 11.47 -1.31 15.52
CA ASP A 70 10.14 -1.51 14.93
C ASP A 70 10.18 -2.59 13.82
N PRO A 71 9.92 -3.87 14.18
CA PRO A 71 9.92 -4.96 13.21
C PRO A 71 8.74 -4.91 12.24
N ASN A 72 7.66 -4.22 12.61
CA ASN A 72 6.42 -4.15 11.84
C ASN A 72 6.35 -2.92 10.92
N ARG A 73 7.37 -2.05 10.95
CA ARG A 73 7.42 -0.82 10.16
C ARG A 73 7.10 -1.02 8.68
N LEU A 74 7.71 -2.02 8.03
CA LEU A 74 7.48 -2.27 6.60
C LEU A 74 6.06 -2.72 6.31
N LEU A 75 5.48 -3.57 7.17
CA LEU A 75 4.09 -3.99 7.04
C LEU A 75 3.15 -2.80 7.22
N ARG A 76 3.40 -1.95 8.22
CA ARG A 76 2.60 -0.75 8.48
C ARG A 76 2.64 0.20 7.30
N GLN A 77 3.84 0.55 6.80
CA GLN A 77 3.99 1.42 5.62
C GLN A 77 3.30 0.84 4.38
N GLY A 78 3.36 -0.49 4.20
CA GLY A 78 2.62 -1.17 3.15
C GLY A 78 1.10 -1.01 3.31
N VAL A 79 0.56 -1.37 4.47
CA VAL A 79 -0.88 -1.24 4.78
C VAL A 79 -1.35 0.20 4.63
N GLU A 80 -0.57 1.17 5.10
CA GLU A 80 -0.87 2.59 4.95
C GLU A 80 -0.95 3.02 3.48
N ALA A 81 0.03 2.63 2.66
CA ALA A 81 0.01 2.89 1.23
C ALA A 81 -1.20 2.25 0.54
N GLY A 82 -1.51 0.98 0.87
CA GLY A 82 -2.67 0.27 0.32
C GLY A 82 -4.00 0.92 0.71
N LEU A 83 -4.17 1.27 1.98
CA LEU A 83 -5.37 1.95 2.47
C LEU A 83 -5.56 3.31 1.78
N LEU A 84 -4.50 4.12 1.72
CA LEU A 84 -4.54 5.42 1.04
C LEU A 84 -4.96 5.24 -0.42
N THR A 85 -4.35 4.30 -1.16
CA THR A 85 -4.71 4.06 -2.56
C THR A 85 -6.14 3.57 -2.73
N VAL A 86 -6.66 2.70 -1.87
CA VAL A 86 -8.07 2.26 -1.95
C VAL A 86 -9.03 3.40 -1.67
N ILE A 87 -8.76 4.25 -0.67
CA ILE A 87 -9.58 5.43 -0.37
C ILE A 87 -9.60 6.36 -1.58
N LEU A 88 -8.43 6.67 -2.15
CA LEU A 88 -8.33 7.53 -3.32
C LEU A 88 -9.07 6.94 -4.53
N ALA A 89 -8.90 5.63 -4.79
CA ALA A 89 -9.59 4.94 -5.88
C ALA A 89 -11.11 4.95 -5.70
N TYR A 90 -11.59 4.73 -4.48
CA TYR A 90 -13.01 4.77 -4.16
C TYR A 90 -13.60 6.18 -4.32
N LEU A 91 -12.92 7.21 -3.80
CA LEU A 91 -13.33 8.61 -3.95
C LEU A 91 -13.34 9.05 -5.41
N GLN A 92 -12.35 8.62 -6.19
CA GLN A 92 -12.31 8.87 -7.63
C GLN A 92 -13.50 8.24 -8.33
N TRP A 93 -13.87 7.02 -7.95
CA TRP A 93 -14.98 6.30 -8.55
C TRP A 93 -16.33 6.99 -8.27
N ILE A 94 -16.58 7.46 -7.05
CA ILE A 94 -17.78 8.26 -6.73
C ILE A 94 -17.67 9.73 -7.16
N ARG A 95 -16.58 10.11 -7.85
CA ARG A 95 -16.28 11.48 -8.31
C ARG A 95 -16.25 12.53 -7.19
N ALA A 96 -15.90 12.12 -5.99
CA ALA A 96 -15.72 12.98 -4.84
C ALA A 96 -14.24 13.36 -4.60
N LEU A 97 -13.31 12.89 -5.43
CA LEU A 97 -11.90 13.20 -5.29
C LEU A 97 -11.57 14.56 -5.91
N ASP A 98 -11.05 15.47 -5.09
CA ASP A 98 -10.42 16.71 -5.52
C ASP A 98 -8.98 16.82 -4.97
N TRP A 99 -8.25 17.83 -5.43
CA TRP A 99 -6.87 18.07 -5.02
C TRP A 99 -6.72 18.40 -3.54
N THR A 100 -7.69 19.09 -2.95
CA THR A 100 -7.71 19.44 -1.54
C THR A 100 -7.90 18.19 -0.68
N ILE A 101 -8.88 17.34 -0.99
CA ILE A 101 -9.11 16.06 -0.31
C ILE A 101 -7.87 15.17 -0.44
N THR A 102 -7.27 15.11 -1.62
CA THR A 102 -6.04 14.36 -1.86
C THR A 102 -4.92 14.84 -0.93
N ALA A 103 -4.65 16.15 -0.90
CA ALA A 103 -3.61 16.73 -0.05
C ALA A 103 -3.87 16.47 1.45
N VAL A 104 -5.13 16.58 1.89
CA VAL A 104 -5.53 16.29 3.28
C VAL A 104 -5.26 14.82 3.63
N LEU A 105 -5.67 13.87 2.78
CA LEU A 105 -5.44 12.45 3.02
C LEU A 105 -3.95 12.12 3.09
N PHE A 106 -3.13 12.63 2.15
CA PHE A 106 -1.68 12.47 2.23
C PHE A 106 -1.12 13.05 3.53
N GLY A 107 -1.56 14.25 3.93
CA GLY A 107 -1.17 14.87 5.18
C GLY A 107 -1.45 14.00 6.41
N VAL A 108 -2.66 13.42 6.49
CA VAL A 108 -3.04 12.52 7.59
C VAL A 108 -2.14 11.29 7.66
N PHE A 109 -1.91 10.59 6.53
CA PHE A 109 -1.05 9.40 6.51
C PHE A 109 0.41 9.73 6.83
N ILE A 110 0.93 10.85 6.33
CA ILE A 110 2.29 11.31 6.66
C ILE A 110 2.40 11.63 8.16
N LEU A 111 1.42 12.33 8.73
CA LEU A 111 1.38 12.65 10.16
C LEU A 111 1.31 11.38 11.03
N MET A 112 0.51 10.39 10.63
CA MET A 112 0.44 9.10 11.32
C MET A 112 1.80 8.39 11.33
N GLU A 113 2.47 8.28 10.18
CA GLU A 113 3.79 7.63 10.13
C GLU A 113 4.84 8.46 10.90
N MET A 114 4.80 9.80 10.85
CA MET A 114 5.68 10.64 11.67
C MET A 114 5.48 10.40 13.18
N PHE A 115 4.23 10.22 13.61
CA PHE A 115 3.91 9.91 15.00
C PHE A 115 4.46 8.54 15.42
N PHE A 116 4.33 7.51 14.58
CA PHE A 116 4.90 6.18 14.85
C PHE A 116 6.44 6.17 14.83
N VAL A 117 7.07 7.05 14.06
CA VAL A 117 8.54 7.15 14.03
C VAL A 117 9.10 7.89 15.25
N THR A 118 8.34 8.85 15.80
CA THR A 118 8.79 9.67 16.93
C THR A 118 8.59 9.01 18.29
N ARG A 119 7.59 8.12 18.44
CA ARG A 119 7.39 7.30 19.64
C ARG A 119 8.16 5.99 19.53
#